data_AF-A0A6J5D033-F1
#
_entry.id   AF-A0A6J5D033-F1
#
_cell.length_a   1.000
_cell.length_b   1.000
_cell.length_c   1.000
_cell.angle_alpha   90.00
_cell.angle_beta   90.00
_cell.angle_gamma   90.00
#
_symmetry.space_group_name_H-M   'P 1'
#
loop_
_entity.id
_entity.type
_entity.pdbx_description
1 polymer ?
#
loop_
_entity_poly.entity_id
_entity_poly.type
_entity_poly.pdbx_seq_one_letter_code
_entity_poly.pdbx_strand_id
1 'polypeptide(L)' 'MDILKLARQSGMQVVLDARIGNAEYHSVHGSVSSLVNFARALIEQHVRCEDLPAPPGSRAVKDCAPAEDAVS' A
#
# COMPACT_ATOMS: atom_id res chain seq x y z
N MET A 1 2.54 -2.59 9.17
CA MET A 1 1.29 -3.25 8.70
C MET A 1 1.62 -4.30 7.63
N ASP A 2 0.84 -5.38 7.48
CA ASP A 2 0.93 -6.27 6.31
C ASP A 2 -0.17 -5.89 5.29
N ILE A 3 0.22 -5.09 4.30
CA ILE A 3 -0.68 -4.60 3.26
C ILE A 3 -1.25 -5.73 2.37
N LEU A 4 -0.49 -6.81 2.17
CA LEU A 4 -0.93 -7.95 1.37
C LEU A 4 -1.95 -8.80 2.13
N LYS A 5 -1.82 -8.91 3.45
CA LYS A 5 -2.86 -9.52 4.30
C LYS A 5 -4.15 -8.70 4.25
N LEU A 6 -4.05 -7.38 4.31
CA LEU A 6 -5.20 -6.50 4.22
C LEU A 6 -5.93 -6.62 2.88
N ALA A 7 -5.17 -6.64 1.77
CA ALA A 7 -5.72 -6.87 0.43
C ALA A 7 -6.52 -8.18 0.36
N ARG A 8 -5.99 -9.27 0.91
CA ARG A 8 -6.69 -10.57 0.96
C ARG A 8 -7.98 -10.51 1.77
N GLN A 9 -7.96 -9.85 2.93
CA GLN A 9 -9.14 -9.68 3.78
C GLN A 9 -10.24 -8.85 3.11
N SER A 10 -9.85 -7.90 2.27
CA SER A 10 -10.77 -7.08 1.48
C SER A 10 -11.32 -7.77 0.23
N GLY A 11 -10.96 -9.03 0.00
CA GLY A 11 -11.41 -9.81 -1.15
C GLY A 11 -10.60 -9.58 -2.43
N MET A 12 -9.36 -9.11 -2.30
CA MET A 12 -8.42 -9.01 -3.42
C MET A 12 -7.60 -10.31 -3.54
N GLN A 13 -7.34 -10.73 -4.78
CA GLN A 13 -6.39 -11.80 -5.11
C GLN A 13 -4.98 -11.22 -5.18
N VAL A 14 -4.06 -11.79 -4.39
CA VAL A 14 -2.64 -11.43 -4.41
C VAL A 14 -1.85 -12.52 -5.11
N VAL A 15 -1.15 -12.18 -6.18
CA VAL A 15 -0.31 -13.08 -6.98
C VAL A 15 1.14 -12.64 -6.87
N LEU A 16 2.06 -13.57 -6.64
CA LEU A 16 3.50 -13.30 -6.74
C LEU A 16 3.89 -13.40 -8.22
N ASP A 17 4.25 -12.28 -8.84
CA ASP A 17 4.60 -12.24 -10.26
C ASP A 17 6.04 -12.63 -10.51
N ALA A 18 6.95 -12.13 -9.67
CA ALA A 18 8.37 -12.35 -9.83
C ALA A 18 9.13 -12.16 -8.52
N ARG A 19 10.29 -12.81 -8.44
CA ARG A 19 11.32 -12.52 -7.45
C ARG A 19 12.62 -12.23 -8.17
N ILE A 20 13.10 -11.00 -8.05
CA ILE A 20 14.36 -10.57 -8.68
C ILE A 20 15.30 -10.20 -7.56
N GLY A 21 16.31 -11.05 -7.33
CA GLY A 21 17.20 -10.93 -6.19
C GLY A 21 16.45 -11.08 -4.86
N ASN A 22 16.52 -10.04 -4.03
CA ASN A 22 15.81 -9.96 -2.74
C ASN A 22 14.47 -9.20 -2.81
N ALA A 23 14.09 -8.69 -3.98
CA ALA A 23 12.82 -8.01 -4.18
C ALA A 23 11.75 -8.99 -4.67
N GLU A 24 10.57 -8.96 -4.04
CA GLU A 24 9.39 -9.71 -4.44
C GLU A 24 8.32 -8.77 -5.01
N TYR A 25 7.83 -9.11 -6.20
CA TYR A 25 6.85 -8.34 -6.93
C TYR A 25 5.50 -9.05 -6.86
N HIS A 26 4.50 -8.33 -6.36
CA HIS A 26 3.15 -8.87 -6.18
C HIS A 26 2.14 -8.02 -6.94
N SER A 27 1.30 -8.66 -7.74
CA SER A 27 0.12 -8.07 -8.36
C SER A 27 -1.11 -8.36 -7.52
N VAL A 28 -2.04 -7.40 -7.54
CA VAL A 28 -3.27 -7.47 -6.78
C VAL A 28 -4.44 -7.25 -7.73
N HIS A 29 -5.36 -8.22 -7.78
CA HIS A 29 -6.51 -8.22 -8.67
C HIS A 29 -7.81 -8.36 -7.89
N GLY A 30 -8.90 -7.82 -8.40
CA GLY A 30 -10.21 -7.94 -7.75
C GLY A 30 -11.28 -7.12 -8.44
N SER A 31 -12.52 -7.25 -7.97
CA SER A 31 -13.58 -6.36 -8.40
C SER A 31 -13.36 -4.94 -7.85
N VAL A 32 -14.04 -3.96 -8.43
CA VAL A 32 -14.08 -2.59 -7.90
C VAL A 32 -14.60 -2.56 -6.46
N SER A 33 -15.56 -3.43 -6.11
CA SER A 33 -16.05 -3.53 -4.74
C SER A 33 -14.98 -4.00 -3.74
N SER A 34 -14.15 -4.98 -4.11
CA SER A 34 -13.01 -5.40 -3.29
C SER A 34 -11.98 -4.28 -3.12
N LEU A 35 -11.73 -3.50 -4.18
CA LEU A 35 -10.83 -2.34 -4.12
C LEU A 35 -11.37 -1.26 -3.16
N VAL A 36 -12.68 -0.98 -3.20
CA VAL A 36 -13.32 -0.05 -2.26
C VAL A 36 -13.19 -0.54 -0.81
N ASN A 37 -13.42 -1.84 -0.56
CA ASN A 37 -13.25 -2.42 0.77
C ASN A 37 -11.80 -2.33 1.26
N PHE A 38 -10.83 -2.49 0.37
CA PHE A 38 -9.41 -2.33 0.68
C PHE A 38 -9.08 -0.89 1.07
N ALA A 39 -9.54 0.10 0.30
CA ALA A 39 -9.36 1.51 0.63
C ALA A 39 -9.98 1.88 1.99
N ARG A 40 -11.19 1.37 2.28
CA ARG A 40 -11.84 1.57 3.59
C ARG A 40 -11.01 0.99 4.73
N ALA A 41 -10.49 -0.22 4.57
CA ALA A 41 -9.71 -0.88 5.61
C ALA A 41 -8.38 -0.14 5.89
N LEU A 42 -7.76 0.47 4.87
CA LEU A 42 -6.59 1.35 5.04
C LEU A 42 -6.93 2.59 5.89
N ILE A 43 -8.07 3.22 5.61
CA ILE A 43 -8.53 4.40 6.35
C ILE A 43 -8.85 4.04 7.81
N GLU A 44 -9.57 2.95 8.04
CA GLU A 44 -9.94 2.48 9.39
C GLU A 44 -8.70 2.14 10.24
N GLN A 45 -7.65 1.59 9.63
CA GLN A 45 -6.38 1.28 10.29
C GLN A 45 -5.47 2.50 10.44
N HIS A 46 -5.89 3.68 9.99
CA HIS A 46 -5.13 4.93 10.07
C HIS A 46 -3.72 4.82 9.48
N VAL A 47 -3.59 4.06 8.39
CA VAL A 47 -2.29 3.77 7.77
C VAL A 47 -1.70 5.06 7.21
N ARG A 48 -0.53 5.45 7.71
CA ARG A 48 0.22 6.59 7.20
C ARG A 48 1.16 6.12 6.08
N CYS A 49 1.53 7.03 5.18
CA CYS A 49 2.49 6.70 4.11
C CYS A 49 3.84 6.21 4.67
N GLU A 50 4.25 6.70 5.83
CA GLU A 50 5.48 6.29 6.52
C GLU A 50 5.42 4.87 7.09
N ASP A 51 4.22 4.33 7.34
CA ASP A 51 4.02 2.96 7.85
C ASP A 51 4.13 1.90 6.75
N LEU A 52 4.15 2.33 5.48
CA LEU A 52 4.22 1.45 4.33
C LEU A 52 5.68 1.10 4.03
N PRO A 53 5.97 -0.16 3.65
CA PRO A 53 7.31 -0.53 3.22
C PRO A 53 7.69 0.27 1.98
N ALA A 54 8.91 0.84 1.99
CA ALA A 54 9.43 1.55 0.83
C ALA A 54 9.43 0.63 -0.40
N PRO A 55 8.91 1.08 -1.56
CA PRO A 55 8.91 0.25 -2.74
C PRO A 55 10.35 -0.08 -3.18
N PRO A 56 10.61 -1.31 -3.65
CA PRO A 56 11.94 -1.69 -4.14
C PRO A 56 12.42 -0.72 -5.23
N GLY A 57 13.61 -0.13 -5.04
CA GLY A 57 14.20 0.80 -6.01
C GLY A 57 13.76 2.27 -5.88
N SER A 58 12.90 2.64 -4.92
CA SER A 58 12.70 4.05 -4.61
C SER A 58 13.95 4.61 -3.94
N ARG A 59 14.58 5.62 -4.55
CA ARG A 59 15.47 6.52 -3.80
C ARG A 59 14.66 7.06 -2.63
N ALA A 60 15.18 6.93 -1.40
CA ALA A 60 14.51 7.37 -0.18
C ALA A 60 13.83 8.72 -0.43
N VAL A 61 12.51 8.76 -0.26
CA VAL A 61 11.71 9.99 -0.38
C VAL A 61 12.15 10.88 0.78
N LYS A 62 13.25 11.60 0.62
CA LYS A 62 13.78 12.51 1.64
C LYS A 62 12.99 13.82 1.71
N ASP A 63 12.01 13.98 0.82
CA ASP A 63 11.30 15.24 0.59
C ASP A 63 9.77 15.09 0.69
N CYS A 64 9.25 14.14 1.48
CA CYS A 64 7.85 14.24 1.89
C CYS A 64 7.78 15.21 3.08
N ALA A 65 7.99 16.50 2.80
CA ALA A 65 7.64 17.54 3.76
C ALA A 65 6.14 17.40 4.08
N PRO A 66 5.72 17.49 5.35
CA PRO A 66 4.31 17.59 5.66
C PRO A 66 3.78 18.83 4.93
N ALA A 67 2.68 18.68 4.18
CA ALA A 67 1.92 19.82 3.73
C ALA A 67 1.43 20.54 5.00
N GLU A 68 2.11 21.61 5.38
CA GLU A 68 1.68 22.44 6.49
C GLU A 68 0.32 23.04 6.14
N ASP A 69 -0.61 22.92 7.09
CA ASP A 69 -1.97 23.43 7.01
C ASP A 69 -1.97 24.92 6.67
N ALA A 70 -2.23 25.24 5.40
CA ALA A 70 -2.60 26.58 4.97
C ALA A 70 -4.12 26.72 5.09
N VAL A 71 -4.62 26.90 6.31
CA VAL A 71 -5.91 27.56 6.57
C VAL A 71 -5.61 28.80 7.40
N SER A 72 -5.81 29.96 6.77
CA SER A 72 -5.83 31.27 7.41
C SER A 72 -7.25 31.83 7.40
#